data_AF-A0A074JC31-F1
#
_entry.id   AF-A0A074JC31-F1
#
_cell.length_a   1.000
_cell.length_b   1.000
_cell.length_c   1.000
_cell.angle_alpha   90.00
_cell.angle_beta   90.00
_cell.angle_gamma   90.00
#
_symmetry.space_group_name_H-M   'P 1'
#
loop_
_entity.id
_entity.type
_entity.pdbx_description
1 polymer ?
#
loop_
_entity_poly.entity_id
_entity_poly.type
_entity_poly.pdbx_seq_one_letter_code
_entity_poly.pdbx_strand_id
1 'polypeptide(L)'
;MNLFLGFALVICIAVGGWLSKYDWAKLLALVPVGMLLPAFYMTGTACGAGFVFNFFSDAGSCTNGYAPRQMFAATYVMALIPVAAAAIAIKLIRMAMAARKG
;
A
#
# COMPACT_ATOMS: atom_id res chain seq x y z
N MET A 1 -9.14 -14.00 -7.45
CA MET A 1 -8.43 -12.72 -7.68
C MET A 1 -9.10 -11.53 -6.98
N ASN A 2 -10.41 -11.33 -7.13
CA ASN A 2 -11.13 -10.17 -6.57
C ASN A 2 -11.04 -10.02 -5.05
N LEU A 3 -11.05 -11.13 -4.29
CA LEU A 3 -10.95 -11.08 -2.83
C LEU A 3 -9.59 -10.53 -2.35
N PHE A 4 -8.49 -10.94 -3.01
CA PHE A 4 -7.14 -10.47 -2.68
C PHE A 4 -6.96 -8.99 -2.98
N LEU A 5 -7.46 -8.52 -4.14
CA LEU A 5 -7.45 -7.10 -4.49
C LEU A 5 -8.31 -6.27 -3.53
N GLY A 6 -9.48 -6.79 -3.14
CA GLY A 6 -10.34 -6.15 -2.14
C GLY A 6 -9.63 -6.01 -0.79
N PHE A 7 -8.93 -7.05 -0.33
CA PHE A 7 -8.18 -6.99 0.92
C PHE A 7 -6.97 -6.03 0.83
N ALA A 8 -6.26 -6.02 -0.30
CA ALA A 8 -5.18 -5.05 -0.54
C ALA A 8 -5.71 -3.60 -0.47
N LEU A 9 -6.91 -3.34 -0.99
CA LEU A 9 -7.56 -2.04 -0.89
C LEU A 9 -7.92 -1.67 0.56
N VAL A 10 -8.40 -2.63 1.36
CA VAL A 10 -8.61 -2.44 2.81
C VAL A 10 -7.31 -2.07 3.51
N ILE A 11 -6.20 -2.74 3.19
CA ILE A 11 -4.87 -2.38 3.72
C ILE A 11 -4.50 -0.94 3.33
N CYS A 12 -4.69 -0.56 2.07
CA CYS A 12 -4.41 0.81 1.61
C CYS A 12 -5.23 1.85 2.39
N ILE A 13 -6.51 1.59 2.63
CA ILE A 13 -7.39 2.47 3.40
C ILE A 13 -6.96 2.55 4.86
N ALA A 14 -6.60 1.43 5.48
CA ALA A 14 -6.12 1.39 6.86
C ALA A 14 -4.83 2.20 7.04
N VAL A 15 -3.87 2.04 6.13
CA VAL A 15 -2.63 2.84 6.09
C VAL A 15 -2.96 4.32 5.87
N GLY A 16 -3.84 4.66 4.93
CA GLY A 16 -4.29 6.04 4.73
C GLY A 16 -4.97 6.64 5.97
N GLY A 17 -5.77 5.85 6.68
CA GLY A 17 -6.41 6.22 7.94
C GLY A 17 -5.42 6.46 9.08
N TRP A 18 -4.29 5.76 9.09
CA TRP A 18 -3.17 6.03 9.98
C TRP A 18 -2.41 7.30 9.57
N LEU A 19 -2.05 7.43 8.30
CA LEU A 19 -1.33 8.59 7.75
C LEU A 19 -2.07 9.92 7.93
N SER A 20 -3.40 9.90 7.79
CA SER A 20 -4.27 11.08 7.97
C SER A 20 -4.25 11.70 9.38
N LYS A 21 -3.58 11.06 10.36
CA LYS A 21 -3.37 11.61 11.71
C LYS A 21 -2.23 12.63 11.76
N TYR A 22 -1.33 12.62 10.79
CA TYR A 22 -0.16 13.49 10.76
C TYR A 22 -0.43 14.82 10.05
N ASP A 23 0.46 15.80 10.27
CA ASP A 23 0.49 17.04 9.49
C ASP A 23 0.69 16.76 7.99
N TRP A 24 0.29 17.68 7.11
CA TRP A 24 0.35 17.50 5.65
C TRP A 24 1.75 17.15 5.14
N ALA A 25 2.79 17.82 5.67
CA ALA A 25 4.16 17.54 5.26
C ALA A 25 4.57 16.11 5.65
N LYS A 26 4.30 15.71 6.90
CA LYS A 26 4.60 14.37 7.40
C LYS A 26 3.79 13.28 6.70
N LEU A 27 2.52 13.56 6.41
CA LEU A 27 1.64 12.65 5.68
C LEU A 27 2.24 12.31 4.32
N LEU A 28 2.56 13.33 3.51
CA LEU A 28 3.11 13.13 2.16
C LEU A 28 4.48 12.44 2.20
N ALA A 29 5.33 12.82 3.16
CA ALA A 29 6.64 12.19 3.34
C ALA A 29 6.55 10.71 3.74
N LEU A 30 5.49 10.30 4.45
CA LEU A 30 5.29 8.93 4.92
C LEU A 30 4.48 8.06 3.96
N VAL A 31 3.91 8.60 2.87
CA VAL A 31 3.21 7.80 1.86
C VAL A 31 4.09 6.66 1.31
N PRO A 32 5.35 6.90 0.89
CA PRO A 32 6.23 5.82 0.41
C PRO A 32 6.44 4.70 1.44
N VAL A 33 6.58 5.08 2.72
CA VAL A 33 6.72 4.10 3.81
C VAL A 33 5.43 3.31 4.00
N GLY A 34 4.28 3.98 3.94
CA GLY A 34 2.96 3.35 4.04
C GLY A 34 2.66 2.37 2.90
N MET A 35 3.17 2.64 1.70
CA MET A 35 3.00 1.77 0.53
C MET A 35 3.67 0.40 0.69
N LEU A 36 4.67 0.26 1.57
CA LEU A 36 5.38 -1.01 1.79
C LEU A 36 4.43 -2.12 2.25
N LEU A 37 3.45 -1.81 3.11
CA LEU A 37 2.49 -2.77 3.65
C LEU A 37 1.61 -3.42 2.56
N PRO A 38 0.83 -2.66 1.76
CA PRO A 38 0.04 -3.25 0.68
C PRO A 38 0.92 -3.86 -0.42
N ALA A 39 2.09 -3.29 -0.72
CA ALA A 39 3.03 -3.87 -1.68
C ALA A 39 3.49 -5.25 -1.24
N PHE A 40 3.90 -5.39 0.02
CA PHE A 40 4.34 -6.65 0.61
C PHE A 40 3.23 -7.70 0.58
N TYR A 41 2.01 -7.30 0.95
CA TYR A 41 0.84 -8.19 0.87
C TYR A 41 0.62 -8.68 -0.56
N MET A 42 0.55 -7.78 -1.54
CA MET A 42 0.30 -8.15 -2.94
C MET A 42 1.40 -9.04 -3.51
N THR A 43 2.67 -8.73 -3.22
CA THR A 43 3.80 -9.58 -3.66
C THR A 43 3.78 -10.93 -2.96
N GLY A 44 3.50 -10.98 -1.66
CA GLY A 44 3.37 -12.23 -0.92
C GLY A 44 2.23 -13.11 -1.44
N THR A 45 1.12 -12.52 -1.90
CA THR A 45 0.04 -13.29 -2.54
C THR A 45 0.42 -13.85 -3.90
N ALA A 46 1.31 -13.18 -4.66
CA ALA A 46 1.73 -13.63 -5.99
C ALA A 46 2.97 -14.54 -5.98
N CYS A 47 3.86 -14.37 -5.01
CA CYS A 47 5.17 -15.01 -4.96
C CYS A 47 5.37 -15.92 -3.74
N GLY A 48 4.37 -16.02 -2.86
CA GLY A 48 4.44 -16.71 -1.58
C GLY A 48 5.00 -15.84 -0.45
N ALA A 49 4.66 -16.16 0.80
CA ALA A 49 5.07 -15.38 1.98
C ALA A 49 6.61 -15.32 2.16
N GLY A 50 7.33 -16.33 1.65
CA GLY A 50 8.78 -16.41 1.68
C GLY A 50 9.50 -15.65 0.56
N PHE A 51 8.81 -14.82 -0.24
CA PHE A 51 9.41 -14.14 -1.40
C PHE A 51 10.63 -13.28 -1.04
N VAL A 52 10.70 -12.77 0.20
CA VAL A 52 11.81 -11.96 0.72
C VAL A 52 13.13 -12.75 0.72
N PHE A 53 13.08 -14.05 1.02
CA PHE A 53 14.28 -14.90 1.01
C PHE A 53 14.84 -15.10 -0.41
N ASN A 54 13.99 -14.97 -1.42
CA ASN A 54 14.36 -15.06 -2.83
C ASN A 54 14.32 -13.70 -3.52
N PHE A 55 14.37 -12.59 -2.76
CA PHE A 55 14.14 -11.26 -3.31
C PHE A 55 15.17 -10.88 -4.39
N PHE A 56 16.42 -11.32 -4.22
CA PHE A 56 17.50 -11.08 -5.17
C PHE A 56 17.69 -12.22 -6.19
N SER A 57 16.81 -13.22 -6.18
CA SER A 57 16.81 -14.26 -7.20
C SER A 57 16.16 -13.73 -8.47
N ASP A 58 16.82 -13.95 -9.60
CA ASP A 58 16.25 -13.67 -10.93
C ASP A 58 15.32 -14.81 -11.41
N ALA A 59 15.15 -15.87 -10.60
CA ALA A 59 14.22 -16.94 -10.91
C ALA A 59 12.77 -16.44 -10.86
N GLY A 60 12.00 -16.71 -11.92
CA GLY A 60 10.57 -16.44 -12.00
C GLY A 60 9.75 -17.35 -11.08
N SER A 61 9.76 -17.08 -9.78
CA SER A 61 9.12 -17.92 -8.75
C SER A 61 7.69 -17.49 -8.41
N CYS A 62 7.20 -16.40 -8.99
CA CYS A 62 5.84 -15.93 -8.77
C CYS A 62 4.85 -16.62 -9.73
N THR A 63 3.56 -16.65 -9.37
CA THR A 63 2.49 -17.29 -10.16
C THR A 63 2.39 -16.82 -11.61
N ASN A 64 2.96 -15.65 -11.90
CA ASN A 64 2.90 -15.00 -13.21
C ASN A 64 4.25 -15.10 -13.96
N GLY A 65 5.20 -15.90 -13.48
CA GLY A 65 6.52 -16.11 -14.08
C GLY A 65 7.55 -14.99 -13.86
N TYR A 66 7.18 -13.89 -13.20
CA TYR A 66 8.09 -12.79 -12.87
C TYR A 66 8.95 -13.10 -11.64
N ALA A 67 10.13 -12.45 -11.57
CA ALA A 67 10.98 -12.49 -10.39
C ALA A 67 10.36 -11.70 -9.21
N PRO A 68 10.56 -12.13 -7.95
CA PRO A 68 10.02 -11.45 -6.77
C PRO A 68 10.32 -9.95 -6.70
N ARG A 69 11.53 -9.54 -7.10
CA ARG A 69 11.94 -8.13 -7.14
C ARG A 69 11.08 -7.30 -8.09
N GLN A 70 10.83 -7.82 -9.29
CA GLN A 70 10.04 -7.14 -10.31
C GLN A 70 8.58 -7.01 -9.85
N MET A 71 8.05 -8.07 -9.26
CA MET A 71 6.71 -8.07 -8.68
C MET A 71 6.57 -7.05 -7.56
N PHE A 72 7.52 -6.99 -6.62
CA PHE A 72 7.50 -6.02 -5.54
C PHE A 72 7.59 -4.58 -6.03
N ALA A 73 8.46 -4.29 -7.00
CA ALA A 73 8.55 -2.95 -7.58
C ALA A 73 7.22 -2.52 -8.22
N ALA A 74 6.58 -3.44 -8.97
CA ALA A 74 5.29 -3.17 -9.60
C ALA A 74 4.17 -2.95 -8.57
N THR A 75 4.05 -3.83 -7.58
CA THR A 75 3.01 -3.70 -6.54
C THR A 75 3.22 -2.47 -5.66
N TYR A 76 4.48 -2.08 -5.42
CA TYR A 76 4.83 -0.87 -4.71
C TYR A 76 4.36 0.39 -5.43
N VAL A 77 4.66 0.53 -6.73
CA VAL A 77 4.17 1.68 -7.52
C VAL A 77 2.64 1.70 -7.60
N MET A 78 2.01 0.53 -7.78
CA MET A 78 0.55 0.42 -7.82
C MET A 78 -0.13 0.81 -6.50
N ALA A 79 0.55 0.67 -5.36
CA ALA A 79 0.02 1.07 -4.06
C ALA A 79 -0.02 2.58 -3.84
N LEU A 80 0.69 3.39 -4.65
CA LEU A 80 0.80 4.84 -4.47
C LEU A 80 -0.56 5.52 -4.47
N ILE A 81 -1.32 5.33 -5.55
CA ILE A 81 -2.60 5.99 -5.76
C ILE A 81 -3.60 5.65 -4.64
N PRO A 82 -3.89 4.38 -4.33
CA PRO A 82 -4.88 4.06 -3.31
C PRO A 82 -4.46 4.51 -1.90
N VAL A 83 -3.18 4.42 -1.52
CA VAL A 83 -2.71 4.88 -0.21
C VAL A 83 -2.78 6.40 -0.10
N ALA A 84 -2.27 7.13 -1.10
CA ALA A 84 -2.28 8.59 -1.10
C ALA A 84 -3.70 9.14 -1.14
N ALA A 85 -4.56 8.61 -2.03
CA ALA A 85 -5.95 9.02 -2.13
C ALA A 85 -6.71 8.76 -0.82
N ALA A 86 -6.55 7.58 -0.20
CA ALA A 86 -7.18 7.29 1.07
C ALA A 86 -6.68 8.22 2.19
N ALA A 87 -5.37 8.47 2.29
CA ALA A 87 -4.80 9.37 3.29
C ALA A 87 -5.34 10.79 3.17
N ILE A 88 -5.37 11.33 1.95
CA ILE A 88 -5.85 12.68 1.66
C ILE A 88 -7.36 12.76 1.92
N ALA A 89 -8.15 11.85 1.37
CA ALA A 89 -9.60 11.85 1.53
C ALA A 89 -10.01 11.77 3.01
N ILE A 90 -9.42 10.85 3.78
CA ILE A 90 -9.74 10.70 5.21
C ILE A 90 -9.33 11.95 5.99
N LYS A 91 -8.20 12.57 5.66
CA LYS A 91 -7.76 13.81 6.31
C LYS A 91 -8.71 14.97 6.02
N LEU A 92 -9.13 15.15 4.77
CA LEU A 92 -10.13 16.14 4.38
C LEU A 92 -11.45 15.93 5.12
N ILE A 93 -11.94 14.68 5.20
CA ILE A 93 -13.15 14.34 5.95
C ILE A 93 -13.00 14.69 7.43
N ARG A 94 -11.86 14.37 8.07
CA ARG A 94 -11.59 14.73 9.47
C ARG A 94 -11.62 16.23 9.71
N MET A 95 -10.99 17.02 8.84
CA MET A 95 -11.00 18.48 8.96
C MET A 95 -12.39 19.06 8.76
N ALA A 96 -13.16 18.55 7.78
CA ALA A 96 -14.53 18.98 7.56
C ALA A 96 -15.45 18.66 8.76
N MET A 97 -15.29 17.48 9.37
CA MET A 97 -16.03 17.12 10.59
C MET A 97 -15.65 17.98 11.80
N ALA A 98 -14.37 18.35 11.93
CA ALA A 98 -13.92 19.25 12.99
C ALA A 98 -14.49 20.67 12.79
N ALA A 99 -14.48 21.18 11.56
CA ALA A 99 -15.03 22.50 11.23
C ALA A 99 -16.55 22.61 11.44
N ARG A 100 -17.30 21.50 11.38
CA ARG A 100 -18.74 21.47 11.67
C ARG A 100 -19.09 21.42 13.16
N LYS A 101 -18.11 21.13 14.03
CA LYS A 101 -18.30 20.99 15.47
C LYS A 101 -17.85 22.22 16.27
N GLY A 102 -17.10 23.12 15.65
CA GLY A 102 -16.78 24.45 16.19
C GLY A 102 -17.78 25.47 15.70
#